data_AF-A0A924MYY2-F1
#
_entry.id   AF-A0A924MYY2-F1
#
_cell.length_a   1.000
_cell.length_b   1.000
_cell.length_c   1.000
_cell.angle_alpha   90.00
_cell.angle_beta   90.00
_cell.angle_gamma   90.00
#
_symmetry.space_group_name_H-M   'P 1'
#
loop_
_entity.id
_entity.type
_entity.pdbx_description
1 polymer ?
#
loop_
_entity_poly.entity_id
_entity_poly.type
_entity_poly.pdbx_seq_one_letter_code
_entity_poly.pdbx_strand_id
1 'polypeptide(L)' 'GGGDAHEGEDIQVLELPLAEALAMIVRGEIQDGKTIMLLQYAAMVGLDRL' A
#
# COMPACT_ATOMS: atom_id res chain seq x y z
N GLY A 1 5.07 -1.24 -12.51
CA GLY A 1 6.25 -0.59 -13.05
C GLY A 1 6.47 0.75 -12.39
N GLY A 2 7.08 1.68 -13.12
CA GLY A 2 7.36 3.05 -12.69
C GLY A 2 6.13 3.96 -12.63
N GLY A 3 4.92 3.40 -12.72
CA GLY A 3 3.67 4.14 -12.68
C GLY A 3 3.37 4.92 -13.97
N ASP A 4 4.03 4.59 -15.08
CA ASP A 4 3.75 5.22 -16.36
C ASP A 4 2.48 4.60 -16.97
N ALA A 5 1.43 5.41 -17.10
CA ALA A 5 0.15 4.99 -17.67
C ALA A 5 0.28 4.50 -19.13
N HIS A 6 1.38 4.85 -19.81
CA HIS A 6 1.66 4.39 -21.17
C HIS A 6 2.33 3.01 -21.25
N GLU A 7 2.72 2.41 -20.11
CA GLU A 7 3.25 1.04 -20.07
C GLU A 7 2.17 -0.03 -20.36
N GLY A 8 0.89 0.36 -20.46
CA GLY A 8 -0.22 -0.56 -20.74
C GLY A 8 -0.52 -1.52 -19.60
N GLU A 9 -0.05 -1.22 -18.39
CA GLU A 9 -0.36 -1.99 -17.18
C GLU A 9 -1.85 -1.83 -16.82
N ASP A 10 -2.53 -2.94 -16.55
CA ASP A 10 -3.91 -2.93 -16.01
C ASP A 10 -3.86 -2.71 -14.49
N ILE A 11 -3.73 -1.44 -14.10
CA ILE A 11 -3.60 -1.03 -12.70
C ILE A 11 -4.96 -0.59 -12.16
N GLN A 12 -5.41 -1.23 -11.07
CA GLN A 12 -6.56 -0.78 -10.29
C GLN A 12 -6.11 0.06 -9.09
N VAL A 13 -6.75 1.22 -8.90
CA VAL A 13 -6.56 2.04 -7.70
C VAL A 13 -7.51 1.56 -6.60
N LEU A 14 -6.99 1.39 -5.38
CA LEU A 14 -7.74 1.00 -4.20
C LEU A 14 -7.57 2.04 -3.10
N GLU A 15 -8.69 2.62 -2.64
CA GLU A 15 -8.73 3.54 -1.50
C GLU A 15 -9.33 2.86 -0.28
N LEU A 16 -8.53 2.66 0.77
CA LEU A 16 -8.92 1.94 1.99
C LEU A 16 -8.42 2.69 3.24
N PRO A 17 -9.05 2.51 4.41
CA PRO A 17 -8.46 2.94 5.67
C PRO A 17 -7.11 2.24 5.94
N LEU A 18 -6.14 2.96 6.50
CA LEU A 18 -4.81 2.39 6.83
C LEU A 18 -4.90 1.13 7.70
N ALA A 19 -5.84 1.10 8.65
CA ALA A 19 -6.06 -0.06 9.51
C ALA A 19 -6.46 -1.32 8.72
N GLU A 20 -7.27 -1.17 7.66
CA GLU A 20 -7.66 -2.29 6.81
C GLU A 20 -6.48 -2.79 5.98
N ALA A 21 -5.69 -1.88 5.41
CA ALA A 21 -4.48 -2.24 4.67
C ALA A 21 -3.47 -3.02 5.55
N LEU A 22 -3.32 -2.64 6.82
CA LEU A 22 -2.50 -3.40 7.77
C LEU A 22 -3.07 -4.79 8.08
N ALA A 23 -4.40 -4.91 8.21
CA ALA A 23 -5.05 -6.20 8.41
C ALA A 23 -4.89 -7.12 7.20
N MET A 24 -4.92 -6.58 5.98
CA MET A 24 -4.64 -7.32 4.74
C MET A 24 -3.23 -7.93 4.69
N ILE A 25 -2.22 -7.30 5.34
CA ILE A 25 -0.88 -7.90 5.49
C ILE A 25 -0.97 -9.18 6.34
N VAL A 26 -1.68 -9.12 7.47
CA VAL A 26 -1.84 -10.26 8.39
C VAL A 26 -2.61 -11.41 7.74
N ARG A 27 -3.63 -11.08 6.93
CA ARG A 27 -4.42 -12.09 6.17
C ARG A 27 -3.67 -12.64 4.96
N GLY A 28 -2.52 -12.07 4.60
CA GLY A 28 -1.72 -12.48 3.46
C GLY A 28 -2.25 -12.00 2.11
N GLU A 29 -3.12 -10.99 2.09
CA GLU A 29 -3.60 -10.35 0.86
C GLU A 29 -2.59 -9.34 0.30
N ILE A 30 -1.81 -8.69 1.19
CA ILE A 30 -0.66 -7.85 0.80
C ILE A 30 0.63 -8.58 1.18
N GLN A 31 1.44 -8.93 0.18
CA GLN A 31 2.69 -9.68 0.35
C GLN A 31 3.90 -9.01 -0.31
N ASP A 32 3.75 -7.81 -0.88
CA ASP A 32 4.85 -7.03 -1.46
C ASP A 32 5.64 -6.28 -0.38
N GLY A 33 6.96 -6.44 -0.39
CA GLY A 33 7.84 -5.91 0.65
C GLY A 33 7.87 -4.37 0.71
N LYS A 34 7.83 -3.68 -0.43
CA LYS A 34 7.84 -2.20 -0.45
C LYS A 34 6.51 -1.66 0.07
N THR A 35 5.41 -2.28 -0.30
CA THR A 35 4.07 -1.96 0.19
C THR A 35 3.98 -2.16 1.71
N ILE A 36 4.41 -3.32 2.22
CA ILE A 36 4.41 -3.62 3.66
C ILE A 36 5.25 -2.59 4.43
N MET A 37 6.47 -2.29 3.97
CA MET A 37 7.37 -1.35 4.64
C MET A 37 6.76 0.05 4.73
N LEU A 38 6.15 0.54 3.65
CA LEU A 38 5.55 1.88 3.63
C LEU A 38 4.28 1.96 4.49
N LEU A 39 3.43 0.93 4.49
CA LEU A 39 2.25 0.86 5.36
C LEU A 39 2.66 0.81 6.84
N GLN A 40 3.69 0.02 7.18
CA GLN A 40 4.22 -0.04 8.55
C GLN A 40 4.87 1.29 8.97
N TYR A 41 5.59 1.95 8.08
CA TYR A 41 6.15 3.27 8.33
C TYR A 41 5.06 4.30 8.60
N ALA A 42 4.02 4.36 7.76
CA ALA A 42 2.87 5.24 7.94
C ALA A 42 2.17 5.02 9.30
N ALA A 43 2.01 3.75 9.70
CA ALA A 43 1.45 3.41 11.02
C ALA A 43 2.33 3.84 12.19
N MET A 44 3.66 3.86 12.00
CA MET A 44 4.63 4.26 13.02
C MET A 44 4.72 5.78 13.18
N VAL A 45 4.69 6.54 12.08
CA VAL A 45 4.86 7.99 12.11
C VAL A 45 3.55 8.78 12.20
N GLY A 46 2.44 8.18 11.79
CA GLY A 46 1.14 8.84 11.67
C GLY A 46 0.96 9.51 10.30
N LEU A 47 -0.24 9.39 9.72
CA LEU A 47 -0.55 9.98 8.41
C LEU A 47 -0.59 11.51 8.43
N ASP A 48 -0.80 12.12 9.59
CA ASP A 48 -0.73 13.58 9.79
C ASP A 48 0.68 14.15 9.56
N ARG A 49 1.70 13.28 9.50
CA ARG A 49 3.11 13.65 9.35
C ARG A 49 3.71 13.27 8.00
N LEU A 50 2.90 12.75 7.08
CA LEU A 50 3.27 12.45 5.69
C LEU A 50 2.77 13.54 4.76
#